data_AF-A0A832TXR8-F1
#
_entry.id   AF-A0A832TXR8-F1
#
_cell.length_a   1.000
_cell.length_b   1.000
_cell.length_c   1.000
_cell.angle_alpha   90.00
_cell.angle_beta   90.00
_cell.angle_gamma   90.00
#
_symmetry.space_group_name_H-M   'P 1'
#
loop_
_entity.id
_entity.type
_entity.pdbx_description
1 polymer ?
#
loop_
_entity_poly.entity_id
_entity_poly.type
_entity_poly.pdbx_seq_one_letter_code
_entity_poly.pdbx_strand_id
1 'polypeptide(L)'
;MKGMGNMGTSKVITELKEFISFLQTLWGILAGVSVLFPLSNALIKIIPLGEWPDEGALKYFSPEQVTVITMLICLFVIFHIFCKRRLLKTEWEMSQKDFKGISTEKRMQQNAVNSFFLGILALLVYLSITNLDLYYLFGWESDDPIFVFIDIFFLIFYSAFFGLVTRAFVLLGMTEYLSEQMESQ
;
A
#
# COMPACT_ATOMS: atom_id res chain seq x y z
N MET A 1 -39.44 -11.09 15.44
CA MET A 1 -37.99 -10.99 15.09
C MET A 1 -37.74 -11.05 13.57
N LYS A 2 -38.42 -10.22 12.76
CA LYS A 2 -38.28 -10.21 11.27
C LYS A 2 -37.66 -8.91 10.73
N GLY A 3 -37.04 -8.11 11.59
CA GLY A 3 -36.51 -6.76 11.28
C GLY A 3 -34.99 -6.58 11.34
N MET A 4 -34.23 -7.54 11.90
CA MET A 4 -32.77 -7.40 12.03
C MET A 4 -32.01 -7.78 10.75
N GLY A 5 -32.55 -8.68 9.92
CA GLY A 5 -31.89 -9.09 8.66
C GLY A 5 -31.84 -7.99 7.59
N ASN A 6 -32.86 -7.13 7.52
CA ASN A 6 -32.93 -6.07 6.51
C ASN A 6 -32.00 -4.88 6.80
N MET A 7 -31.69 -4.63 8.09
CA MET A 7 -30.83 -3.52 8.52
C MET A 7 -29.35 -3.80 8.28
N GLY A 8 -28.93 -5.07 8.41
CA GLY A 8 -27.55 -5.49 8.13
C GLY A 8 -27.22 -5.39 6.65
N THR A 9 -28.12 -5.89 5.79
CA THR A 9 -27.95 -5.87 4.34
C THR A 9 -27.93 -4.44 3.79
N SER A 10 -28.80 -3.54 4.29
CA SER A 10 -28.81 -2.15 3.85
C SER A 10 -27.49 -1.44 4.18
N LYS A 11 -26.96 -1.64 5.38
CA LYS A 11 -25.68 -1.06 5.81
C LYS A 11 -24.51 -1.57 4.96
N VAL A 12 -24.42 -2.87 4.71
CA VAL A 12 -23.36 -3.46 3.87
C VAL A 12 -23.41 -2.93 2.44
N ILE A 13 -24.61 -2.83 1.86
CA ILE A 13 -24.79 -2.25 0.52
C ILE A 13 -24.36 -0.79 0.49
N THR A 14 -24.67 0.00 1.53
CA THR A 14 -24.21 1.38 1.64
C THR A 14 -22.68 1.47 1.74
N GLU A 15 -22.04 0.66 2.57
CA GLU A 15 -20.57 0.61 2.67
C GLU A 15 -19.92 0.26 1.33
N LEU A 16 -20.48 -0.73 0.61
CA LEU A 16 -19.99 -1.13 -0.70
C LEU A 16 -20.15 -0.01 -1.73
N LYS A 17 -21.30 0.67 -1.75
CA LYS A 17 -21.54 1.81 -2.64
C LYS A 17 -20.56 2.95 -2.36
N GLU A 18 -20.31 3.26 -1.10
CA GLU A 18 -19.33 4.27 -0.72
C GLU A 18 -17.90 3.86 -1.12
N PHE A 19 -17.56 2.58 -1.00
CA PHE A 19 -16.26 2.06 -1.43
C PHE A 19 -16.07 2.14 -2.95
N ILE A 20 -17.10 1.76 -3.71
CA ILE A 20 -17.09 1.89 -5.17
C ILE A 20 -16.96 3.35 -5.58
N SER A 21 -17.68 4.26 -4.91
CA SER A 21 -17.58 5.70 -5.17
C SER A 21 -16.17 6.24 -4.87
N PHE A 22 -15.52 5.78 -3.80
CA PHE A 22 -14.11 6.09 -3.54
C PHE A 22 -13.21 5.58 -4.68
N LEU A 23 -13.41 4.34 -5.15
CA LEU A 23 -12.64 3.76 -6.25
C LEU A 23 -12.89 4.41 -7.61
N GLN A 24 -13.92 5.26 -7.76
CA GLN A 24 -14.20 6.00 -8.99
C GLN A 24 -13.41 7.31 -9.11
N THR A 25 -12.79 7.76 -8.02
CA THR A 25 -11.86 8.91 -8.03
C THR A 25 -10.56 8.57 -8.75
N LEU A 26 -9.87 9.55 -9.33
CA LEU A 26 -8.64 9.30 -10.10
C LEU A 26 -7.60 8.54 -9.27
N TRP A 27 -7.36 9.02 -8.05
CA TRP A 27 -6.39 8.39 -7.15
C TRP A 27 -6.91 7.11 -6.48
N GLY A 28 -8.23 6.98 -6.34
CA GLY A 28 -8.88 5.73 -5.91
C GLY A 28 -8.71 4.60 -6.91
N ILE A 29 -8.83 4.88 -8.22
CA ILE A 29 -8.53 3.92 -9.29
C ILE A 29 -7.07 3.47 -9.17
N LEU A 30 -6.13 4.41 -9.06
CA LEU A 30 -4.71 4.10 -8.91
C LEU A 30 -4.42 3.26 -7.67
N ALA A 31 -5.08 3.54 -6.54
CA ALA A 31 -4.98 2.71 -5.34
C ALA A 31 -5.51 1.29 -5.55
N GLY A 32 -6.63 1.13 -6.28
CA GLY A 32 -7.17 -0.18 -6.61
C GLY A 32 -6.23 -0.99 -7.52
N VAL A 33 -5.72 -0.35 -8.57
CA VAL A 33 -4.81 -0.97 -9.54
C VAL A 33 -3.45 -1.27 -8.91
N SER A 34 -2.98 -0.48 -7.92
CA SER A 34 -1.67 -0.68 -7.30
C SER A 34 -1.55 -1.98 -6.52
N VAL A 35 -2.67 -2.60 -6.13
CA VAL A 35 -2.69 -3.96 -5.58
C VAL A 35 -2.10 -4.97 -6.55
N LEU A 36 -2.22 -4.75 -7.86
CA LEU A 36 -1.70 -5.63 -8.90
C LEU A 36 -0.26 -5.31 -9.29
N PHE A 37 0.31 -4.21 -8.82
CA PHE A 37 1.68 -3.84 -9.17
C PHE A 37 2.73 -4.88 -8.77
N PRO A 38 2.64 -5.55 -7.60
CA PRO A 38 3.56 -6.64 -7.26
C PRO A 38 3.58 -7.77 -8.29
N LEU A 39 2.50 -7.96 -9.06
CA LEU A 39 2.37 -8.98 -10.11
C LEU A 39 2.85 -8.48 -11.49
N SER A 40 3.20 -7.19 -11.61
CA SER A 40 3.57 -6.61 -12.90
C SER A 40 4.87 -7.20 -13.42
N ASN A 41 4.81 -7.91 -14.56
CA ASN A 41 5.99 -8.45 -15.24
C ASN A 41 7.09 -7.41 -15.49
N ALA A 42 6.71 -6.15 -15.73
CA ALA A 42 7.68 -5.07 -15.93
C ALA A 42 8.42 -4.73 -14.63
N LEU A 43 7.71 -4.71 -13.49
CA LEU A 43 8.31 -4.43 -12.19
C LEU A 43 9.13 -5.61 -11.68
N ILE A 44 8.66 -6.85 -11.89
CA ILE A 44 9.40 -8.07 -11.53
C ILE A 44 10.75 -8.15 -12.27
N LYS A 45 10.83 -7.66 -13.51
CA LYS A 45 12.10 -7.61 -14.25
C LYS A 45 13.08 -6.57 -13.71
N ILE A 46 12.59 -5.49 -13.11
CA ILE A 46 13.42 -4.39 -12.60
C ILE A 46 13.78 -4.63 -11.13
N ILE A 47 12.89 -5.27 -10.38
CA ILE A 47 13.02 -5.57 -8.96
C ILE A 47 13.31 -7.08 -8.86
N PRO A 48 14.59 -7.48 -8.75
CA PRO A 48 15.01 -8.88 -8.89
C PRO A 48 14.47 -9.76 -7.76
N LEU A 49 13.34 -10.40 -8.03
CA LEU A 49 12.65 -11.31 -7.10
C LEU A 49 12.97 -12.79 -7.32
N GLY A 50 13.77 -13.14 -8.33
CA GLY A 50 14.02 -14.54 -8.68
C GLY A 50 14.73 -15.33 -7.58
N GLU A 51 14.82 -16.64 -7.79
CA GLU A 51 15.45 -17.55 -6.85
C GLU A 51 16.98 -17.51 -6.98
N TRP A 52 17.67 -17.46 -5.84
CA TRP A 52 19.12 -17.55 -5.74
C TRP A 52 19.58 -19.00 -6.00
N PRO A 53 20.71 -19.24 -6.69
CA PRO A 53 21.70 -18.27 -7.17
C PRO A 53 21.48 -17.75 -8.60
N ASP A 54 20.51 -18.29 -9.33
CA ASP A 54 20.46 -18.11 -10.78
C ASP A 54 19.75 -16.82 -11.21
N GLU A 55 18.59 -16.49 -10.61
CA GLU A 55 17.69 -15.46 -11.13
C GLU A 55 17.29 -14.38 -10.12
N GLY A 56 17.74 -14.46 -8.86
CA GLY A 56 17.51 -13.35 -7.92
C GLY A 56 17.97 -13.55 -6.49
N ALA A 57 17.29 -12.85 -5.59
CA ALA A 57 17.77 -12.55 -4.25
C ALA A 57 17.17 -13.44 -3.14
N LEU A 58 16.17 -14.26 -3.47
CA LEU A 58 15.45 -15.09 -2.51
C LEU A 58 15.94 -16.54 -2.55
N LYS A 59 16.21 -17.14 -1.39
CA LYS A 59 16.68 -18.55 -1.33
C LYS A 59 15.62 -19.53 -0.83
N TYR A 60 14.76 -19.11 0.08
CA TYR A 60 13.75 -19.93 0.74
C TYR A 60 12.32 -19.52 0.41
N PHE A 61 12.08 -18.23 0.16
CA PHE A 61 10.78 -17.75 -0.28
C PHE A 61 10.69 -17.74 -1.80
N SER A 62 9.58 -18.24 -2.32
CA SER A 62 9.34 -18.13 -3.75
C SER A 62 8.90 -16.69 -4.12
N PRO A 63 9.20 -16.22 -5.34
CA PRO A 63 8.72 -14.92 -5.81
C PRO A 63 7.19 -14.76 -5.68
N GLU A 64 6.44 -15.83 -5.93
CA GLU A 64 4.98 -15.87 -5.82
C GLU A 64 4.51 -15.67 -4.38
N GLN A 65 5.20 -16.25 -3.39
CA GLN A 65 4.86 -16.05 -1.99
C GLN A 65 5.03 -14.59 -1.58
N VAL A 66 6.16 -13.98 -1.95
CA VAL A 66 6.47 -12.57 -1.64
C VAL A 66 5.45 -11.64 -2.29
N THR A 67 5.10 -11.89 -3.56
CA THR A 67 4.10 -11.08 -4.27
C THR A 67 2.71 -11.21 -3.66
N VAL A 68 2.23 -12.43 -3.37
CA VAL A 68 0.91 -12.65 -2.74
C VAL A 68 0.82 -11.97 -1.38
N ILE A 69 1.83 -12.13 -0.52
CA ILE A 69 1.87 -11.47 0.80
C ILE A 69 1.82 -9.95 0.62
N THR A 70 2.57 -9.42 -0.34
CA THR A 70 2.60 -7.97 -0.63
C THR A 70 1.25 -7.46 -1.12
N MET A 71 0.55 -8.21 -1.99
CA MET A 71 -0.79 -7.85 -2.45
C MET A 71 -1.80 -7.80 -1.29
N LEU A 72 -1.73 -8.77 -0.37
CA LEU A 72 -2.56 -8.78 0.84
C LEU A 72 -2.29 -7.55 1.73
N ILE A 73 -1.03 -7.15 1.87
CA ILE A 73 -0.67 -5.92 2.58
C ILE A 73 -1.25 -4.69 1.87
N CYS A 74 -1.13 -4.59 0.54
CA CYS A 74 -1.71 -3.49 -0.23
C CYS A 74 -3.24 -3.41 -0.05
N LEU A 75 -3.94 -4.53 -0.16
CA LEU A 75 -5.39 -4.61 0.09
C LEU A 75 -5.73 -4.15 1.51
N PHE A 76 -4.99 -4.64 2.50
CA PHE A 76 -5.20 -4.26 3.89
C PHE A 76 -5.01 -2.76 4.09
N VAL A 77 -4.00 -2.15 3.48
CA VAL A 77 -3.77 -0.69 3.53
C VAL A 77 -4.97 0.09 2.97
N ILE A 78 -5.49 -0.32 1.81
CA ILE A 78 -6.67 0.32 1.20
C ILE A 78 -7.87 0.23 2.13
N PHE A 79 -8.22 -0.97 2.59
CA PHE A 79 -9.37 -1.17 3.47
C PHE A 79 -9.21 -0.45 4.81
N HIS A 80 -8.01 -0.50 5.41
CA HIS A 80 -7.75 0.11 6.69
C HIS A 80 -7.97 1.63 6.65
N ILE A 81 -7.47 2.30 5.61
CA ILE A 81 -7.65 3.75 5.47
C ILE A 81 -9.09 4.08 5.08
N PHE A 82 -9.71 3.29 4.19
CA PHE A 82 -11.12 3.47 3.83
C PHE A 82 -12.08 3.32 5.02
N CYS A 83 -11.84 2.34 5.91
CA CYS A 83 -12.63 2.17 7.14
C CYS A 83 -12.52 3.39 8.08
N LYS A 84 -11.40 4.12 8.04
CA LYS A 84 -11.20 5.36 8.80
C LYS A 84 -11.84 6.59 8.15
N ARG A 85 -12.47 6.48 6.96
CA ARG A 85 -13.04 7.61 6.22
C ARG A 85 -14.01 8.46 7.04
N ARG A 86 -14.82 7.85 7.91
CA ARG A 86 -15.81 8.59 8.72
C ARG A 86 -15.12 9.53 9.72
N LEU A 87 -14.08 9.03 10.39
CA LEU A 87 -13.24 9.85 11.28
C LEU A 87 -12.59 10.99 10.49
N LEU A 88 -12.01 10.67 9.34
CA LEU A 88 -11.37 11.66 8.46
C LEU A 88 -12.36 12.73 7.97
N LYS A 89 -13.58 12.33 7.60
CA LYS A 89 -14.66 13.24 7.21
C LYS A 89 -15.01 14.20 8.34
N THR A 90 -15.20 13.69 9.56
CA THR A 90 -15.49 14.54 10.72
C THR A 90 -14.34 15.50 11.03
N GLU A 91 -13.08 15.03 10.98
CA GLU A 91 -11.90 15.90 11.14
C GLU A 91 -11.83 16.99 10.05
N TRP A 92 -12.21 16.65 8.82
CA TRP A 92 -12.22 17.56 7.69
C TRP A 92 -13.28 18.65 7.85
N GLU A 93 -14.52 18.27 8.16
CA GLU A 93 -15.65 19.18 8.39
C GLU A 93 -15.36 20.16 9.54
N MET A 94 -14.73 19.69 10.63
CA MET A 94 -14.31 20.55 11.74
C MET A 94 -13.22 21.54 11.31
N SER A 95 -12.21 21.07 10.58
CA SER A 95 -11.11 21.91 10.08
C SER A 95 -11.64 23.05 9.20
N GLN A 96 -12.64 22.77 8.35
CA GLN A 96 -13.25 23.78 7.47
C GLN A 96 -13.99 24.87 8.25
N LYS A 97 -14.73 24.50 9.30
CA LYS A 97 -15.47 25.46 10.15
C LYS A 97 -14.53 26.40 10.92
N ASP A 98 -13.37 25.93 11.33
CA ASP A 98 -12.39 26.71 12.09
C ASP A 98 -11.52 27.65 11.22
N PHE A 99 -11.85 27.85 9.93
CA PHE A 99 -11.02 28.57 8.94
C PHE A 99 -9.57 28.02 8.82
N LYS A 100 -9.30 26.86 9.43
CA LYS A 100 -8.06 26.07 9.33
C LYS A 100 -8.14 25.00 8.25
N GLY A 101 -9.20 24.96 7.43
CA GLY A 101 -9.54 23.90 6.46
C GLY A 101 -8.37 23.36 5.65
N ILE A 102 -7.48 24.27 5.24
CA ILE A 102 -6.24 23.98 4.52
C ILE A 102 -5.30 22.99 5.25
N SER A 103 -5.34 22.88 6.59
CA SER A 103 -4.41 22.08 7.38
C SER A 103 -4.59 20.57 7.18
N THR A 104 -5.83 20.08 7.19
CA THR A 104 -6.10 18.62 7.15
C THR A 104 -5.86 18.05 5.78
N GLU A 105 -6.33 18.73 4.73
CA GLU A 105 -6.03 18.40 3.34
C GLU A 105 -4.53 18.38 3.08
N LYS A 106 -3.82 19.47 3.42
CA LYS A 106 -2.36 19.54 3.25
C LYS A 106 -1.65 18.47 4.04
N ARG A 107 -2.10 18.14 5.26
CA ARG A 107 -1.52 17.06 6.08
C ARG A 107 -1.68 15.70 5.41
N MET A 108 -2.85 15.42 4.82
CA MET A 108 -3.07 14.17 4.08
C MET A 108 -2.21 14.11 2.81
N GLN A 109 -2.12 15.20 2.05
CA GLN A 109 -1.23 15.32 0.89
C GLN A 109 0.25 15.15 1.28
N GLN A 110 0.71 15.82 2.34
CA GLN A 110 2.07 15.65 2.86
C GLN A 110 2.33 14.21 3.30
N ASN A 111 1.38 13.56 3.97
CA ASN A 111 1.50 12.15 4.33
C ASN A 111 1.53 11.25 3.10
N ALA A 112 0.82 11.57 2.03
CA ALA A 112 0.88 10.85 0.77
C ALA A 112 2.26 10.99 0.12
N VAL A 113 2.78 12.22 0.02
CA VAL A 113 4.12 12.51 -0.52
C VAL A 113 5.19 11.80 0.31
N ASN A 114 5.14 11.89 1.64
CA ASN A 114 6.06 11.20 2.53
C ASN A 114 5.99 9.68 2.35
N SER A 115 4.78 9.12 2.21
CA SER A 115 4.62 7.68 1.94
C SER A 115 5.28 7.30 0.62
N PHE A 116 5.04 8.07 -0.44
CA PHE A 116 5.63 7.83 -1.75
C PHE A 116 7.16 7.84 -1.69
N PHE A 117 7.76 8.89 -1.12
CA PHE A 117 9.22 8.99 -0.99
C PHE A 117 9.83 7.93 -0.08
N LEU A 118 9.16 7.57 1.03
CA LEU A 118 9.59 6.46 1.87
C LEU A 118 9.50 5.12 1.13
N GLY A 119 8.50 4.94 0.26
CA GLY A 119 8.41 3.79 -0.62
C GLY A 119 9.59 3.73 -1.58
N ILE A 120 9.90 4.83 -2.27
CA ILE A 120 11.08 4.91 -3.15
C ILE A 120 12.37 4.63 -2.38
N LEU A 121 12.52 5.17 -1.17
CA LEU A 121 13.67 4.89 -0.32
C LEU A 121 13.76 3.40 0.04
N ALA A 122 12.64 2.75 0.37
CA ALA A 122 12.61 1.30 0.63
C ALA A 122 13.05 0.50 -0.60
N LEU A 123 12.61 0.90 -1.80
CA LEU A 123 13.05 0.28 -3.05
C LEU A 123 14.56 0.49 -3.28
N LEU A 124 15.09 1.68 -3.02
CA LEU A 124 16.53 1.95 -3.16
C LEU A 124 17.37 1.10 -2.20
N VAL A 125 16.91 0.90 -0.96
CA VAL A 125 17.57 0.01 0.00
C VAL A 125 17.54 -1.43 -0.51
N TYR A 126 16.39 -1.90 -0.97
CA TYR A 126 16.23 -3.22 -1.59
C TYR A 126 17.25 -3.41 -2.73
N LEU A 127 17.25 -2.50 -3.71
CA LEU A 127 18.12 -2.58 -4.88
C LEU A 127 19.60 -2.44 -4.52
N SER A 128 19.94 -1.63 -3.52
CA SER A 128 21.33 -1.50 -3.06
C SER A 128 21.85 -2.83 -2.52
N ILE A 129 21.03 -3.53 -1.74
CA ILE A 129 21.41 -4.83 -1.16
C ILE A 129 21.50 -5.90 -2.23
N THR A 130 20.60 -5.93 -3.22
CA THR A 130 20.68 -6.92 -4.31
C THR A 130 21.86 -6.69 -5.25
N ASN A 131 22.32 -5.44 -5.41
CA ASN A 131 23.47 -5.13 -6.28
C ASN A 131 24.82 -5.17 -5.55
N LEU A 132 24.81 -5.15 -4.21
CA LEU A 132 26.01 -5.39 -3.42
C LEU A 132 26.16 -6.90 -3.29
N ASP A 133 27.25 -7.48 -3.80
CA ASP A 133 27.58 -8.90 -3.62
C ASP A 133 27.94 -9.19 -2.15
N LEU A 134 26.98 -9.05 -1.23
CA LEU A 134 27.17 -9.20 0.21
C LEU A 134 27.68 -10.60 0.55
N TYR A 135 27.29 -11.60 -0.22
CA TYR A 135 27.82 -12.96 -0.15
C TYR A 135 29.34 -12.98 -0.28
N TYR A 136 29.88 -12.34 -1.32
CA TYR A 136 31.32 -12.26 -1.55
C TYR A 136 32.02 -11.42 -0.49
N LEU A 137 31.41 -10.31 -0.07
CA LEU A 137 31.97 -9.40 0.93
C LEU A 137 32.06 -10.02 2.32
N PHE A 138 31.08 -10.84 2.71
CA PHE A 138 31.02 -11.46 4.04
C PHE A 138 31.45 -12.92 4.08
N GLY A 139 31.71 -13.54 2.92
CA GLY A 139 32.18 -14.93 2.82
C GLY A 139 31.16 -15.94 3.35
N TRP A 140 29.87 -15.67 3.21
CA TRP A 140 28.82 -16.61 3.62
C TRP A 140 28.88 -17.87 2.78
N GLU A 141 28.50 -19.00 3.37
CA GLU A 141 28.40 -20.29 2.67
C GLU A 141 26.95 -20.54 2.25
N SER A 142 26.75 -21.30 1.18
CA SER A 142 25.42 -21.52 0.60
C SER A 142 24.42 -22.16 1.56
N ASP A 143 24.81 -22.73 2.69
CA ASP A 143 23.91 -23.36 3.68
C ASP A 143 23.69 -22.51 4.93
N ASP A 144 24.22 -21.28 4.96
CA ASP A 144 24.11 -20.44 6.14
C ASP A 144 22.64 -20.08 6.47
N PRO A 145 22.25 -20.11 7.77
CA PRO A 145 20.91 -19.72 8.18
C PRO A 145 20.63 -18.22 7.97
N ILE A 146 21.67 -17.42 7.70
CA ILE A 146 21.55 -15.98 7.46
C ILE A 146 20.64 -15.65 6.27
N PHE A 147 20.58 -16.55 5.28
CA PHE A 147 19.73 -16.37 4.11
C PHE A 147 18.23 -16.30 4.44
N VAL A 148 17.77 -16.95 5.51
CA VAL A 148 16.37 -16.79 5.96
C VAL A 148 16.10 -15.35 6.39
N PHE A 149 17.05 -14.73 7.10
CA PHE A 149 16.93 -13.34 7.53
C PHE A 149 16.99 -12.36 6.35
N ILE A 150 17.79 -12.68 5.33
CA ILE A 150 17.89 -11.92 4.09
C ILE A 150 16.56 -11.97 3.32
N ASP A 151 15.97 -13.16 3.18
CA ASP A 151 14.66 -13.33 2.54
C ASP A 151 13.55 -12.56 3.27
N ILE A 152 13.51 -12.62 4.61
CA ILE A 152 12.57 -11.84 5.42
C ILE A 152 12.81 -10.34 5.23
N PHE A 153 14.07 -9.92 5.18
CA PHE A 153 14.42 -8.53 4.93
C PHE A 153 13.93 -8.06 3.56
N PHE A 154 14.16 -8.85 2.51
CA PHE A 154 13.66 -8.56 1.16
C PHE A 154 12.14 -8.49 1.11
N LEU A 155 11.44 -9.43 1.76
CA LEU A 155 9.99 -9.38 1.91
C LEU A 155 9.53 -8.07 2.56
N ILE A 156 10.16 -7.65 3.66
CA ILE A 156 9.81 -6.41 4.37
C ILE A 156 9.97 -5.20 3.45
N PHE A 157 11.12 -5.04 2.78
CA PHE A 157 11.37 -3.86 1.95
C PHE A 157 10.55 -3.86 0.66
N TYR A 158 10.36 -5.02 0.05
CA TYR A 158 9.49 -5.19 -1.11
C TYR A 158 8.03 -4.86 -0.76
N SER A 159 7.50 -5.44 0.31
CA SER A 159 6.15 -5.14 0.79
C SER A 159 6.00 -3.69 1.25
N ALA A 160 7.02 -3.12 1.88
CA ALA A 160 7.01 -1.72 2.32
C ALA A 160 6.93 -0.78 1.11
N PHE A 161 7.71 -1.01 0.05
CA PHE A 161 7.65 -0.20 -1.17
C PHE A 161 6.23 -0.15 -1.74
N PHE A 162 5.64 -1.31 -2.06
CA PHE A 162 4.30 -1.38 -2.65
C PHE A 162 3.19 -0.93 -1.71
N GLY A 163 3.29 -1.26 -0.42
CA GLY A 163 2.35 -0.83 0.60
C GLY A 163 2.36 0.69 0.81
N LEU A 164 3.53 1.32 0.77
CA LEU A 164 3.68 2.77 0.92
C LEU A 164 3.23 3.54 -0.33
N VAL A 165 3.52 3.02 -1.53
CA VAL A 165 2.99 3.58 -2.79
C VAL A 165 1.46 3.48 -2.82
N THR A 166 0.91 2.31 -2.47
CA THR A 166 -0.54 2.12 -2.34
C THR A 166 -1.12 3.08 -1.31
N ARG A 167 -0.48 3.23 -0.14
CA ARG A 167 -0.89 4.20 0.89
C ARG A 167 -0.91 5.62 0.34
N ALA A 168 0.07 6.03 -0.46
CA ALA A 168 0.11 7.35 -1.07
C ALA A 168 -1.12 7.59 -1.96
N PHE A 169 -1.43 6.64 -2.86
CA PHE A 169 -2.61 6.74 -3.72
C PHE A 169 -3.91 6.75 -2.93
N VAL A 170 -4.05 5.91 -1.89
CA VAL A 170 -5.25 5.87 -1.07
C VAL A 170 -5.46 7.18 -0.31
N LEU A 171 -4.39 7.79 0.21
CA LEU A 171 -4.49 9.08 0.89
C LEU A 171 -4.90 10.21 -0.06
N LEU A 172 -4.36 10.23 -1.29
CA LEU A 172 -4.77 11.19 -2.32
C LEU A 172 -6.22 10.94 -2.76
N GLY A 173 -6.62 9.68 -2.97
CA GLY A 173 -7.99 9.32 -3.34
C GLY A 173 -9.00 9.64 -2.24
N MET A 174 -8.60 9.51 -0.97
CA MET A 174 -9.47 9.91 0.14
C MET A 174 -9.63 11.42 0.20
N THR A 175 -8.59 12.18 -0.16
CA THR A 175 -8.62 13.64 -0.23
C THR A 175 -9.60 14.09 -1.33
N GLU A 176 -9.51 13.51 -2.53
CA GLU A 176 -10.40 13.75 -3.67
C GLU A 176 -11.85 13.37 -3.33
N TYR A 177 -12.06 12.15 -2.84
CA TYR A 177 -13.36 11.62 -2.44
C TYR A 177 -14.07 12.48 -1.39
N LEU A 178 -13.35 12.93 -0.36
CA LEU A 178 -13.93 13.77 0.68
C LEU A 178 -14.26 15.17 0.16
N SER A 179 -13.44 15.73 -0.74
CA SER A 179 -13.72 17.03 -1.37
C SER A 179 -15.03 16.99 -2.17
N GLU A 180 -15.21 15.99 -3.03
CA GLU A 180 -16.41 15.81 -3.85
C GLU A 180 -17.68 15.62 -2.99
N GLN A 181 -17.56 14.92 -1.86
CA GLN A 181 -18.69 14.74 -0.93
C GLN A 181 -19.14 16.03 -0.25
N MET A 182 -18.26 17.01 -0.11
CA MET A 182 -18.62 18.30 0.49
C MET A 182 -19.20 19.26 -0.56
N GLU A 183 -18.72 19.22 -1.79
CA GLU A 183 -19.27 20.03 -2.88
C GLU A 183 -20.69 19.60 -3.29
N SER A 184 -21.07 18.36 -3.00
CA SER A 184 -22.41 17.81 -3.24
C SER A 184 -23.41 18.01 -2.09
N GLN A 185 -23.01 18.69 -1.00
CA GLN A 185 -23.87 19.07 0.14
C GLN A 185 -24.27 20.54 0.09
#